data_AF-A0A554LHC6-F1
#
_entry.id   AF-A0A554LHC6-F1
#
_cell.length_a   1.000
_cell.length_b   1.000
_cell.length_c   1.000
_cell.angle_alpha   90.00
_cell.angle_beta   90.00
_cell.angle_gamma   90.00
#
_symmetry.space_group_name_H-M   'P 1'
#
loop_
_entity.id
_entity.type
_entity.pdbx_description
1 polymer ?
#
loop_
_entity_poly.entity_id
_entity_poly.type
_entity_poly.pdbx_seq_one_letter_code
_entity_poly.pdbx_strand_id
1 'polypeptide(L)'
;MLSTLWDGVFLKPLANLLVFLTNIIPGHDLGVAIIILTIIIRLILYPLSKKAIQNQRAMQAFQPELDKIKEKYKDDKDKQTKETLAFYQKHKINPLSSCLPLIIQMPILIAMYWVFRYASFGTIEHLLYPFVHMPPTMAIKFLGVVDLTKPEVYVLPVLAGASQFYQSWMILGQAKKDEKRMGLKEKKSGPQDTATMITKQMTYIFPIITVMIAIKLPAAIVLYWIITNLFSIFQQYIIMKDKRERPQVTVRERI
;
A
#
# COMPACT_ATOMS: atom_id res chain seq x y z
N MET A 1 -26.12 -1.55 -13.39
CA MET A 1 -25.84 -0.50 -12.39
C MET A 1 -24.46 -0.64 -11.75
N LEU A 2 -24.06 -1.79 -11.21
CA LEU A 2 -22.73 -1.94 -10.59
C LEU A 2 -21.59 -1.87 -11.62
N SER A 3 -21.73 -2.49 -12.79
CA SER A 3 -20.76 -2.40 -13.90
C SER A 3 -20.61 -0.97 -14.42
N THR A 4 -21.72 -0.27 -14.64
CA THR A 4 -21.72 1.12 -15.12
C THR A 4 -21.06 2.09 -14.13
N LEU A 5 -21.26 1.87 -12.83
CA LEU A 5 -20.57 2.64 -11.78
C LEU A 5 -19.08 2.30 -11.72
N TRP A 6 -18.72 1.03 -11.81
CA TRP A 6 -17.32 0.57 -11.86
C TRP A 6 -16.58 1.21 -13.04
N ASP A 7 -17.18 1.16 -14.22
CA ASP A 7 -16.61 1.75 -15.43
C ASP A 7 -16.47 3.27 -15.28
N GLY A 8 -17.52 3.95 -14.82
CA GLY A 8 -17.52 5.40 -14.68
C GLY A 8 -16.55 5.94 -13.62
N VAL A 9 -16.39 5.24 -12.50
CA VAL A 9 -15.58 5.70 -11.36
C VAL A 9 -14.13 5.25 -11.48
N PHE A 10 -13.88 4.03 -11.96
CA PHE A 10 -12.54 3.44 -11.97
C PHE A 10 -11.97 3.31 -13.39
N LEU A 11 -12.62 2.56 -14.28
CA LEU A 11 -12.00 2.22 -15.57
C LEU A 11 -11.84 3.41 -16.50
N LYS A 12 -12.91 4.18 -16.74
CA LYS A 12 -12.89 5.32 -17.67
C LYS A 12 -11.88 6.39 -17.23
N PRO A 13 -11.88 6.90 -15.97
CA PRO A 13 -10.89 7.91 -15.58
C PRO A 13 -9.45 7.42 -15.72
N LEU A 14 -9.17 6.17 -15.33
CA LEU A 14 -7.84 5.59 -15.43
C LEU A 14 -7.40 5.36 -16.88
N ALA A 15 -8.28 4.82 -17.73
CA ALA A 15 -8.01 4.60 -19.15
C ALA A 15 -7.77 5.91 -19.89
N ASN A 16 -8.63 6.91 -19.68
CA ASN A 16 -8.50 8.22 -20.30
C ASN A 16 -7.23 8.93 -19.86
N LEU A 17 -6.90 8.89 -18.56
CA LEU A 17 -5.68 9.48 -18.06
C LEU A 17 -4.44 8.75 -18.61
N LEU A 18 -4.46 7.42 -18.69
CA LEU A 18 -3.36 6.64 -19.28
C LEU A 18 -3.12 7.01 -20.75
N VAL A 19 -4.19 7.02 -21.56
CA VAL A 19 -4.10 7.35 -23.00
C VAL A 19 -3.68 8.80 -23.20
N PHE A 20 -4.25 9.73 -22.43
CA PHE A 20 -3.82 11.13 -22.43
C PHE A 20 -2.34 11.28 -22.11
N LEU A 21 -1.85 10.62 -21.05
CA LEU A 21 -0.43 10.63 -20.69
C LEU A 21 0.44 10.04 -21.80
N THR A 22 0.01 8.95 -22.42
CA THR A 22 0.74 8.32 -23.53
C THR A 22 0.84 9.24 -24.75
N ASN A 23 -0.17 10.08 -25.02
CA ASN A 23 -0.13 11.06 -26.12
C ASN A 23 0.88 12.18 -25.90
N ILE A 24 1.07 12.63 -24.66
CA ILE A 24 1.98 13.75 -24.35
C ILE A 24 3.44 13.31 -24.13
N ILE A 25 3.67 12.01 -23.88
CA ILE A 25 5.01 11.47 -23.63
C ILE A 25 5.76 11.27 -24.94
N PRO A 26 7.02 11.74 -25.06
CA PRO A 26 7.86 11.49 -26.22
C PRO A 26 7.98 9.99 -26.50
N GLY A 27 7.72 9.58 -27.74
CA GLY A 27 7.79 8.17 -28.16
C GLY A 27 6.61 7.30 -27.68
N HIS A 28 5.57 7.90 -27.08
CA HIS A 28 4.37 7.19 -26.65
C HIS A 28 4.66 5.98 -25.74
N ASP A 29 5.67 6.12 -24.86
CA ASP A 29 6.11 5.06 -23.94
C ASP A 29 5.04 4.80 -22.88
N LEU A 30 4.42 3.62 -22.98
CA LEU A 30 3.37 3.20 -22.08
C LEU A 30 3.87 3.05 -20.64
N GLY A 31 5.12 2.63 -20.44
CA GLY A 31 5.69 2.44 -19.10
C GLY A 31 5.92 3.77 -18.39
N VAL A 32 6.41 4.78 -19.09
CA VAL A 32 6.50 6.15 -18.54
C VAL A 32 5.10 6.68 -18.21
N ALA A 33 4.10 6.43 -19.06
CA ALA A 33 2.71 6.80 -18.79
C ALA A 33 2.18 6.13 -17.51
N ILE A 34 2.48 4.84 -17.31
CA ILE A 34 2.14 4.09 -16.10
C ILE A 34 2.80 4.71 -14.85
N ILE A 35 4.09 5.07 -14.93
CA ILE A 35 4.80 5.70 -13.81
C ILE A 35 4.10 7.00 -13.39
N ILE A 36 3.86 7.90 -14.35
CA ILE A 36 3.24 9.20 -14.09
C ILE A 36 1.80 9.03 -13.57
N LEU A 37 1.01 8.15 -14.19
CA LEU A 37 -0.33 7.81 -13.74
C LEU A 37 -0.33 7.35 -12.28
N THR A 38 0.59 6.46 -11.93
CA THR A 38 0.73 5.92 -10.56
C THR A 38 1.03 7.04 -9.57
N ILE A 39 1.94 7.96 -9.91
CA ILE A 39 2.29 9.10 -9.07
C ILE A 39 1.08 10.02 -8.87
N ILE A 40 0.31 10.32 -9.92
CA ILE A 40 -0.91 11.14 -9.82
C ILE A 40 -1.93 10.50 -8.87
N ILE A 41 -2.21 9.21 -9.05
CA ILE A 41 -3.13 8.47 -8.16
C ILE A 41 -2.63 8.54 -6.71
N ARG A 42 -1.33 8.34 -6.50
CA ARG A 42 -0.72 8.38 -5.17
C ARG A 42 -0.79 9.75 -4.51
N LEU A 43 -0.65 10.83 -5.29
CA LEU A 43 -0.82 12.20 -4.80
C LEU A 43 -2.26 12.48 -4.38
N ILE A 44 -3.24 12.04 -5.17
CA ILE A 44 -4.67 12.16 -4.82
C ILE A 44 -4.98 11.40 -3.52
N LEU A 45 -4.39 10.21 -3.35
CA LEU A 45 -4.58 9.37 -2.16
C LEU A 45 -3.65 9.71 -0.99
N TYR A 46 -2.78 10.70 -1.14
CA TYR A 46 -1.81 11.10 -0.13
C TYR A 46 -2.42 11.40 1.25
N PRO A 47 -3.46 12.26 1.40
CA PRO A 47 -3.98 12.62 2.72
C PRO A 47 -4.59 11.41 3.45
N LEU A 48 -5.23 10.52 2.71
CA LEU A 48 -5.78 9.27 3.21
C LEU A 48 -4.67 8.31 3.66
N SER A 49 -3.67 8.10 2.81
CA SER A 49 -2.52 7.23 3.09
C SER A 49 -1.74 7.74 4.31
N LYS A 50 -1.60 9.06 4.46
CA LYS A 50 -0.98 9.70 5.62
C LYS A 50 -1.69 9.34 6.93
N LYS A 51 -3.03 9.47 6.97
CA LYS A 51 -3.83 9.09 8.14
C LYS A 51 -3.70 7.60 8.49
N ALA A 52 -3.68 6.74 7.47
CA ALA A 52 -3.52 5.30 7.70
C ALA A 52 -2.14 4.96 8.29
N ILE A 53 -1.06 5.57 7.78
CA ILE A 53 0.30 5.38 8.30
C ILE A 53 0.41 5.89 9.75
N GLN A 54 -0.19 7.04 10.08
CA GLN A 54 -0.23 7.56 11.46
C GLN A 54 -0.92 6.57 12.41
N ASN A 55 -2.11 6.07 12.04
CA ASN A 55 -2.85 5.12 12.86
C ASN A 55 -2.08 3.81 13.05
N GLN A 56 -1.42 3.32 12.00
CA GLN A 56 -0.58 2.12 12.09
C GLN A 56 0.60 2.32 13.06
N ARG A 57 1.26 3.48 13.02
CA ARG A 57 2.34 3.82 13.96
C ARG A 57 1.84 3.95 15.40
N ALA A 58 0.69 4.58 15.61
CA ALA A 58 0.09 4.70 16.93
C ALA A 58 -0.21 3.31 17.52
N MET A 59 -0.84 2.42 16.74
CA MET A 59 -1.11 1.04 17.17
C MET A 59 0.16 0.29 17.59
N GLN A 60 1.25 0.43 16.83
CA GLN A 60 2.53 -0.19 17.17
C GLN A 60 3.17 0.42 18.42
N ALA A 61 3.02 1.72 18.64
CA ALA A 61 3.50 2.40 19.85
C ALA A 61 2.80 1.89 21.12
N PHE A 62 1.52 1.52 21.04
CA PHE A 62 0.76 0.97 22.17
C PHE A 62 0.88 -0.55 22.32
N GLN A 63 1.62 -1.24 21.44
CA GLN A 63 1.81 -2.69 21.50
C GLN A 63 2.27 -3.18 22.90
N PRO A 64 3.23 -2.53 23.59
CA PRO A 64 3.68 -3.00 24.90
C PRO A 64 2.60 -2.91 26.00
N GLU A 65 1.64 -1.99 25.89
CA GLU A 65 0.52 -1.90 26.84
C GLU A 65 -0.54 -2.97 26.56
N LEU A 66 -0.80 -3.24 25.28
CA LEU A 66 -1.65 -4.34 24.85
C LEU A 66 -1.09 -5.69 25.32
N ASP A 67 0.23 -5.85 25.28
CA ASP A 67 0.90 -7.06 25.75
C ASP A 67 0.71 -7.26 27.27
N LYS A 68 0.70 -6.19 28.06
CA LYS A 68 0.38 -6.25 29.51
C LYS A 68 -1.05 -6.71 29.77
N ILE A 69 -2.01 -6.24 28.98
CA ILE A 69 -3.42 -6.71 29.05
C ILE A 69 -3.46 -8.21 28.75
N LYS A 70 -2.74 -8.65 27.71
CA LYS A 70 -2.69 -10.06 27.34
C LYS A 70 -2.07 -10.95 28.41
N GLU A 71 -0.97 -10.51 29.02
CA GLU A 71 -0.31 -11.21 30.12
C GLU A 71 -1.21 -11.28 31.36
N LYS A 72 -1.93 -10.19 31.68
CA LYS A 72 -2.86 -10.13 32.82
C LYS A 72 -4.07 -11.05 32.68
N TYR A 73 -4.61 -11.20 31.48
CA TYR A 73 -5.81 -12.01 31.19
C TYR A 73 -5.48 -13.25 30.35
N LYS A 74 -4.29 -13.84 30.50
CA LYS A 74 -3.83 -14.98 29.69
C LYS A 74 -4.77 -16.19 29.77
N ASP A 75 -5.36 -16.42 30.94
CA ASP A 75 -6.25 -17.55 31.22
C ASP A 75 -7.73 -17.25 30.94
N ASP A 76 -8.08 -16.00 30.58
CA ASP A 76 -9.46 -15.55 30.33
C ASP A 76 -9.52 -14.79 29.00
N LYS A 77 -9.70 -15.54 27.91
CA LYS A 77 -9.71 -15.01 26.52
C LYS A 77 -10.84 -14.01 26.28
N ASP A 78 -11.97 -14.17 26.96
CA ASP A 78 -13.12 -13.29 26.80
C ASP A 78 -12.82 -11.93 27.43
N LYS A 79 -12.29 -11.91 28.66
CA LYS A 79 -11.81 -10.67 29.28
C LYS A 79 -10.64 -10.06 28.51
N GLN A 80 -9.70 -10.86 28.02
CA GLN A 80 -8.59 -10.38 27.22
C GLN A 80 -9.08 -9.62 25.98
N THR A 81 -10.04 -10.18 25.24
CA THR A 81 -10.62 -9.56 24.05
C THR A 81 -11.36 -8.28 24.40
N LYS A 82 -12.17 -8.31 25.46
CA LYS A 82 -12.96 -7.15 25.92
C LYS A 82 -12.07 -5.98 26.35
N GLU A 83 -11.03 -6.24 27.15
CA GLU A 83 -10.08 -5.23 27.62
C GLU A 83 -9.21 -4.69 26.48
N THR A 84 -8.82 -5.54 25.53
CA THR A 84 -8.10 -5.10 24.31
C THR A 84 -8.96 -4.14 23.48
N LEU A 85 -10.25 -4.45 23.29
CA LEU A 85 -11.17 -3.57 22.56
C LEU A 85 -11.44 -2.27 23.33
N ALA A 86 -11.65 -2.36 24.65
CA ALA A 86 -11.83 -1.19 25.51
C ALA A 86 -10.60 -0.27 25.47
N PHE A 87 -9.40 -0.84 25.43
CA PHE A 87 -8.16 -0.11 25.26
C PHE A 87 -8.13 0.65 23.93
N TYR A 88 -8.44 -0.01 22.81
CA TYR A 88 -8.51 0.65 21.51
C TYR A 88 -9.51 1.81 21.50
N GLN A 89 -10.70 1.64 22.10
CA GLN A 89 -11.71 2.69 22.19
C GLN A 89 -11.25 3.87 23.06
N LYS A 90 -10.67 3.58 24.23
CA LYS A 90 -10.17 4.60 25.17
C LYS A 90 -9.07 5.47 24.55
N HIS A 91 -8.20 4.86 23.75
CA HIS A 91 -7.09 5.54 23.08
C HIS A 91 -7.45 6.02 21.65
N LYS A 92 -8.72 5.85 21.23
CA LYS A 92 -9.23 6.23 19.89
C LYS A 92 -8.41 5.64 18.73
N ILE A 93 -7.87 4.43 18.93
CA ILE A 93 -7.12 3.69 17.92
C ILE A 93 -8.11 2.81 17.16
N ASN A 94 -8.13 2.93 15.83
CA ASN A 94 -8.96 2.08 14.98
C ASN A 94 -8.12 0.96 14.35
N PRO A 95 -8.29 -0.32 14.77
CA PRO A 95 -7.51 -1.44 14.21
C PRO A 95 -7.76 -1.65 12.72
N LEU A 96 -8.95 -1.31 12.20
CA LEU A 96 -9.28 -1.41 10.77
C LEU A 96 -8.60 -0.32 9.94
N SER A 97 -8.16 0.78 10.55
CA SER A 97 -7.43 1.81 9.81
C SER A 97 -6.07 1.33 9.31
N SER A 98 -5.49 0.30 9.94
CA SER A 98 -4.21 -0.30 9.52
C SER A 98 -4.33 -1.12 8.24
N CYS A 99 -5.50 -1.70 7.94
CA CYS A 99 -5.76 -2.42 6.69
C CYS A 99 -6.48 -1.58 5.64
N LEU A 100 -6.96 -0.38 6.00
CA LEU A 100 -7.61 0.56 5.09
C LEU A 100 -6.81 0.84 3.79
N PRO A 101 -5.47 1.01 3.82
CA PRO A 101 -4.69 1.17 2.59
C PRO A 101 -4.85 -0.01 1.63
N LEU A 102 -4.86 -1.24 2.16
CA LEU A 102 -5.00 -2.45 1.35
C LEU A 102 -6.40 -2.52 0.72
N ILE A 103 -7.45 -2.23 1.50
CA ILE A 103 -8.83 -2.26 1.02
C ILE A 103 -9.02 -1.27 -0.13
N ILE A 104 -8.45 -0.07 -0.03
CA ILE A 104 -8.58 0.97 -1.07
C ILE A 104 -7.68 0.65 -2.26
N GLN A 105 -6.53 0.02 -2.02
CA GLN A 105 -5.61 -0.40 -3.08
C GLN A 105 -6.22 -1.47 -3.98
N MET A 106 -6.99 -2.42 -3.43
CA MET A 106 -7.50 -3.57 -4.17
C MET A 106 -8.40 -3.17 -5.38
N PRO A 107 -9.43 -2.32 -5.23
CA PRO A 107 -10.22 -1.82 -6.37
C PRO A 107 -9.36 -1.12 -7.42
N ILE A 108 -8.38 -0.31 -7.01
CA ILE A 108 -7.51 0.42 -7.95
C ILE A 108 -6.62 -0.56 -8.71
N LEU A 109 -6.06 -1.57 -8.04
CA LEU A 109 -5.24 -2.61 -8.68
C LEU A 109 -6.06 -3.40 -9.70
N ILE A 110 -7.30 -3.79 -9.34
CA ILE A 110 -8.21 -4.49 -10.26
C ILE A 110 -8.54 -3.61 -11.46
N ALA A 111 -8.84 -2.33 -11.24
CA ALA A 111 -9.12 -1.39 -12.32
C ALA A 111 -7.92 -1.21 -13.25
N MET A 112 -6.72 -1.03 -12.70
CA MET A 112 -5.47 -0.93 -13.47
C MET A 112 -5.17 -2.20 -14.25
N TYR A 113 -5.40 -3.39 -13.66
CA TYR A 113 -5.30 -4.67 -14.38
C TYR A 113 -6.18 -4.67 -15.63
N TRP A 114 -7.44 -4.27 -15.51
CA TRP A 114 -8.37 -4.24 -16.64
C TRP A 114 -7.98 -3.18 -17.67
N VAL A 115 -7.61 -1.97 -17.24
CA VAL A 115 -7.16 -0.91 -18.14
C VAL A 115 -5.95 -1.36 -18.96
N PHE A 116 -4.94 -1.96 -18.33
CA PHE A 116 -3.76 -2.46 -19.06
C PHE A 116 -4.08 -3.63 -19.97
N ARG A 117 -5.01 -4.49 -19.57
CA ARG A 117 -5.48 -5.60 -20.38
C ARG A 117 -6.19 -5.09 -21.63
N TYR A 118 -7.08 -4.11 -21.51
CA TYR A 118 -7.73 -3.47 -22.65
C TYR A 118 -6.74 -2.71 -23.53
N ALA A 119 -5.77 -2.01 -22.94
CA ALA A 119 -4.70 -1.34 -23.70
C ALA A 119 -3.87 -2.34 -24.50
N SER A 120 -3.45 -3.45 -23.88
CA SER A 120 -2.62 -4.48 -24.52
C SER A 120 -3.33 -5.18 -25.67
N PHE A 121 -4.66 -5.35 -25.58
CA PHE A 121 -5.47 -5.97 -26.64
C PHE A 121 -6.02 -4.96 -27.65
N GLY A 122 -5.63 -3.68 -27.60
CA GLY A 122 -6.11 -2.66 -28.53
C GLY A 122 -7.61 -2.40 -28.43
N THR A 123 -8.24 -2.74 -27.30
CA THR A 123 -9.68 -2.59 -27.08
C THR A 123 -10.01 -1.43 -26.15
N ILE A 124 -9.04 -0.66 -25.67
CA ILE A 124 -9.25 0.42 -24.69
C ILE A 124 -10.17 1.55 -25.18
N GLU A 125 -10.39 1.66 -26.50
CA GLU A 125 -11.19 2.72 -27.13
C GLU A 125 -12.61 2.85 -26.56
N HIS A 126 -13.28 1.75 -26.20
CA HIS A 126 -14.63 1.78 -25.62
C HIS A 126 -14.71 2.46 -24.24
N LEU A 127 -13.57 2.66 -23.57
CA LEU A 127 -13.47 3.34 -22.28
C LEU A 127 -13.15 4.83 -22.42
N LEU A 128 -12.83 5.31 -23.62
CA LEU A 128 -12.40 6.67 -23.85
C LEU A 128 -13.58 7.65 -23.87
N TYR A 129 -13.31 8.85 -23.38
CA TYR A 129 -14.20 9.98 -23.53
C TYR A 129 -14.07 10.54 -24.95
N PRO A 130 -15.11 11.21 -25.49
CA PRO A 130 -15.11 11.71 -26.86
C PRO A 130 -13.95 12.63 -27.24
N PHE A 131 -13.31 13.28 -26.25
CA PHE A 131 -12.21 14.21 -26.45
C PHE A 131 -10.81 13.58 -26.28
N VAL A 132 -10.72 12.31 -25.88
CA VAL A 132 -9.45 11.58 -25.73
C VAL A 132 -9.27 10.65 -26.92
N HIS A 133 -8.24 10.93 -27.73
CA HIS A 133 -7.96 10.19 -28.96
C HIS A 133 -6.86 9.16 -28.73
N MET A 134 -6.93 8.05 -29.46
CA MET A 134 -5.91 7.01 -29.40
C MET A 134 -4.60 7.52 -30.04
N PRO A 135 -3.42 7.29 -29.42
CA PRO A 135 -2.14 7.56 -30.07
C PRO A 135 -1.98 6.75 -31.36
N PRO A 136 -1.25 7.27 -32.36
CA PRO A 136 -0.99 6.56 -33.61
C PRO A 136 -0.20 5.26 -33.40
N THR A 137 0.68 5.23 -32.40
CA THR A 137 1.39 4.03 -31.94
C THR A 137 1.54 4.08 -30.44
N MET A 138 1.36 2.94 -29.77
CA MET A 138 1.63 2.79 -28.34
C MET A 138 2.88 1.94 -28.15
N ALA A 139 3.95 2.53 -27.62
CA ALA A 139 5.18 1.79 -27.36
C ALA A 139 4.98 0.90 -26.13
N ILE A 140 4.66 -0.37 -26.40
CA ILE A 140 4.43 -1.40 -25.37
C ILE A 140 5.71 -1.86 -24.66
N LYS A 141 6.89 -1.56 -25.24
CA LYS A 141 8.18 -1.84 -24.61
C LYS A 141 8.61 -0.66 -23.76
N PHE A 142 8.60 -0.82 -22.45
CA PHE A 142 9.13 0.16 -21.52
C PHE A 142 10.62 0.39 -21.76
N LEU A 143 10.99 1.64 -22.05
CA LEU A 143 12.34 2.07 -22.40
C LEU A 143 12.94 1.24 -23.57
N GLY A 144 12.09 0.65 -24.42
CA GLY A 144 12.51 -0.23 -25.51
C GLY A 144 12.97 -1.64 -25.09
N VAL A 145 13.03 -1.95 -23.79
CA VAL A 145 13.61 -3.20 -23.28
C VAL A 145 12.55 -4.19 -22.81
N VAL A 146 11.59 -3.74 -21.99
CA VAL A 146 10.66 -4.64 -21.30
C VAL A 146 9.26 -4.58 -21.93
N ASP A 147 8.79 -5.68 -22.52
CA ASP A 147 7.42 -5.80 -23.04
C ASP A 147 6.41 -5.81 -21.89
N LEU A 148 5.62 -4.75 -21.78
CA LEU A 148 4.68 -4.52 -20.69
C LEU A 148 3.44 -5.41 -20.74
N THR A 149 3.16 -6.02 -21.89
CA THR A 149 1.95 -6.83 -22.13
C THR A 149 2.12 -8.27 -21.66
N LYS A 150 3.36 -8.71 -21.51
CA LYS A 150 3.72 -10.09 -21.15
C LYS A 150 4.24 -10.15 -19.71
N PRO A 151 4.14 -11.32 -19.06
CA PRO A 151 4.85 -11.52 -17.81
C PRO A 151 6.36 -11.38 -17.99
N GLU A 152 6.99 -10.65 -17.07
CA GLU A 152 8.45 -10.57 -16.94
C GLU A 152 8.82 -11.30 -15.65
N VAL A 153 9.71 -12.28 -15.75
CA VAL A 153 9.91 -13.30 -14.70
C VAL A 153 11.13 -12.99 -13.82
N TYR A 154 12.03 -12.12 -14.26
CA TYR A 154 13.35 -11.97 -13.65
C TYR A 154 13.48 -10.71 -12.81
N VAL A 155 13.40 -9.53 -13.43
CA VAL A 155 13.84 -8.27 -12.79
C VAL A 155 12.70 -7.60 -12.02
N LEU A 156 11.56 -7.36 -12.67
CA LEU A 156 10.46 -6.61 -12.09
C LEU A 156 9.82 -7.32 -10.89
N PRO A 157 9.53 -8.64 -10.92
CA PRO A 157 8.96 -9.33 -9.75
C PRO A 157 9.85 -9.23 -8.52
N VAL A 158 11.17 -9.43 -8.69
CA VAL A 158 12.15 -9.33 -7.60
C VAL A 158 12.21 -7.91 -7.05
N LEU A 159 12.22 -6.89 -7.91
CA LEU A 159 12.17 -5.49 -7.49
C LEU A 159 10.85 -5.14 -6.77
N ALA A 160 9.72 -5.68 -7.22
CA ALA A 160 8.43 -5.50 -6.55
C ALA A 160 8.45 -6.10 -5.13
N GLY A 161 8.95 -7.32 -4.98
CA GLY A 161 9.14 -7.97 -3.69
C GLY A 161 10.11 -7.20 -2.79
N ALA A 162 11.30 -6.85 -3.30
CA ALA A 162 12.33 -6.14 -2.53
C ALA A 162 11.85 -4.75 -2.06
N SER A 163 11.18 -3.99 -2.93
CA SER A 163 10.60 -2.70 -2.57
C SER A 163 9.48 -2.83 -1.53
N GLN A 164 8.61 -3.84 -1.66
CA GLN A 164 7.56 -4.10 -0.67
C GLN A 164 8.13 -4.54 0.67
N PHE A 165 9.16 -5.38 0.66
CA PHE A 165 9.89 -5.78 1.86
C PHE A 165 10.49 -4.55 2.56
N TYR A 166 11.21 -3.70 1.83
CA TYR A 166 11.85 -2.52 2.39
C TYR A 166 10.82 -1.53 2.95
N GLN A 167 9.71 -1.33 2.25
CA GLN A 167 8.59 -0.52 2.72
C GLN A 167 8.04 -1.03 4.06
N SER A 168 7.71 -2.31 4.17
CA SER A 168 7.18 -2.90 5.41
C SER A 168 8.21 -2.91 6.54
N TRP A 169 9.48 -3.18 6.21
CA TRP A 169 10.58 -3.20 7.16
C TRP A 169 10.82 -1.82 7.80
N MET A 170 10.65 -0.74 7.04
CA MET A 170 10.81 0.63 7.55
C MET A 170 9.81 0.95 8.67
N ILE A 171 8.57 0.43 8.57
CA ILE A 171 7.55 0.58 9.62
C ILE A 171 7.98 -0.15 10.90
N LEU A 172 8.44 -1.41 10.79
CA LEU A 172 8.94 -2.17 11.94
C LEU A 172 10.14 -1.48 12.61
N GLY A 173 11.07 -0.96 11.82
CA GLY A 173 12.22 -0.22 12.33
C GLY A 173 11.81 1.06 13.07
N GLN A 174 10.77 1.74 12.59
CA GLN A 174 10.24 2.93 13.24
C GLN A 174 9.49 2.60 14.54
N ALA A 175 8.74 1.50 14.58
CA ALA A 175 8.06 1.03 15.79
C ALA A 175 9.02 0.86 16.97
N LYS A 176 10.15 0.18 16.73
CA LYS A 176 11.20 -0.01 17.75
C LYS A 176 11.80 1.30 18.24
N LYS A 177 11.99 2.27 17.34
CA LYS A 177 12.50 3.61 17.70
C LYS A 177 11.50 4.37 18.55
N ASP A 178 10.21 4.28 18.22
CA ASP A 178 9.15 4.95 18.96
C ASP A 178 8.98 4.29 20.36
N GLU A 179 9.02 2.95 20.45
CA GLU A 179 9.05 2.19 21.72
C GLU A 179 10.20 2.62 22.65
N LYS A 180 11.43 2.63 22.12
CA LYS A 180 12.62 3.06 22.87
C LYS A 180 12.51 4.50 23.37
N ARG A 181 11.93 5.40 22.55
CA ARG A 181 11.73 6.80 22.93
C ARG A 181 10.72 6.99 24.05
N MET A 182 9.72 6.11 24.14
CA MET A 182 8.68 6.18 25.16
C MET A 182 9.08 5.50 26.47
N GLY A 183 10.32 5.00 26.59
CA GLY A 183 10.80 4.33 27.80
C GLY A 183 10.09 3.00 28.10
N LEU A 184 9.42 2.43 27.09
CA LEU A 184 8.74 1.15 27.22
C LEU A 184 9.82 0.05 27.22
N LYS A 185 9.75 -0.87 28.21
CA LYS A 185 10.70 -1.98 28.32
C LYS A 185 10.55 -2.90 27.10
N GLU A 186 11.65 -3.08 26.37
CA GLU A 186 11.78 -4.05 25.29
C GLU A 186 11.44 -5.45 25.83
N LYS A 187 10.32 -6.05 25.43
CA LYS A 187 9.99 -7.44 25.75
C LYS A 187 9.75 -8.22 24.47
N LYS A 188 10.32 -9.43 24.40
CA LYS A 188 10.23 -10.34 23.24
C LYS A 188 8.77 -10.68 22.98
N SER A 189 8.18 -10.10 21.93
CA SER A 189 6.86 -10.42 21.41
C SER A 189 6.66 -11.94 21.33
N GLY A 190 5.74 -12.48 22.12
CA GLY A 190 5.39 -13.90 22.12
C GLY A 190 4.51 -14.31 20.93
N PRO A 191 4.29 -15.61 20.68
CA PRO A 191 3.52 -16.11 19.54
C PRO A 191 2.02 -15.73 19.51
N GLN A 192 1.48 -15.06 20.54
CA GLN A 192 0.06 -14.75 20.71
C GLN A 192 -0.34 -13.31 20.32
N ASP A 193 0.56 -12.54 19.69
CA ASP A 193 0.24 -11.19 19.23
C ASP A 193 -0.21 -11.13 17.78
N THR A 194 -1.54 -11.13 17.56
CA THR A 194 -2.14 -10.99 16.24
C THR A 194 -1.62 -9.77 15.47
N ALA A 195 -1.46 -8.60 16.11
CA ALA A 195 -0.97 -7.39 15.44
C ALA A 195 0.52 -7.47 15.04
N THR A 196 1.37 -7.96 15.96
CA THR A 196 2.81 -8.18 15.69
C THR A 196 3.01 -9.28 14.65
N MET A 197 2.21 -10.34 14.70
CA MET A 197 2.20 -11.44 13.73
C MET A 197 1.79 -10.92 12.35
N ILE A 198 0.67 -10.18 12.25
CA ILE A 198 0.23 -9.56 10.99
C ILE A 198 1.35 -8.68 10.41
N THR A 199 1.97 -7.83 11.23
CA THR A 199 3.06 -6.94 10.75
C THR A 199 4.28 -7.74 10.27
N LYS A 200 4.68 -8.80 11.00
CA LYS A 200 5.79 -9.68 10.59
C LYS A 200 5.45 -10.46 9.31
N GLN A 201 4.23 -10.98 9.18
CA GLN A 201 3.78 -11.67 7.97
C GLN A 201 3.75 -10.72 6.76
N MET A 202 3.22 -9.50 6.93
CA MET A 202 3.25 -8.45 5.90
C MET A 202 4.68 -8.04 5.52
N THR A 203 5.63 -8.15 6.44
CA THR A 203 7.03 -7.82 6.16
C THR A 203 7.74 -8.96 5.45
N TYR A 204 7.64 -10.20 5.92
CA TYR A 204 8.49 -11.30 5.43
C TYR A 204 7.77 -12.23 4.43
N ILE A 205 6.51 -12.57 4.69
CA ILE A 205 5.77 -13.54 3.87
C ILE A 205 5.16 -12.86 2.65
N PHE A 206 4.51 -11.71 2.86
CA PHE A 206 3.75 -11.04 1.80
C PHE A 206 4.61 -10.63 0.59
N PRO A 207 5.86 -10.13 0.74
CA PRO A 207 6.73 -9.89 -0.40
C PRO A 207 7.05 -11.14 -1.22
N ILE A 208 7.20 -12.31 -0.58
CA ILE A 208 7.44 -13.57 -1.28
C ILE A 208 6.22 -13.93 -2.12
N ILE A 209 5.02 -13.84 -1.53
CA ILE A 209 3.76 -14.05 -2.25
C ILE A 209 3.63 -13.06 -3.41
N THR A 210 3.98 -11.80 -3.20
CA THR A 210 3.97 -10.77 -4.26
C THR A 210 4.89 -11.16 -5.41
N VAL A 211 6.10 -11.67 -5.16
CA VAL A 211 6.98 -12.17 -6.24
C VAL A 211 6.31 -13.32 -6.99
N MET A 212 5.76 -14.32 -6.27
CA MET A 212 5.09 -15.48 -6.89
C MET A 212 3.86 -15.13 -7.73
N ILE A 213 3.17 -14.05 -7.37
CA ILE A 213 2.05 -13.51 -8.15
C ILE A 213 2.59 -12.68 -9.33
N ALA A 214 3.57 -11.81 -9.08
CA ALA A 214 4.12 -10.89 -10.07
C ALA A 214 4.74 -11.60 -11.28
N ILE A 215 5.39 -12.75 -11.10
CA ILE A 215 5.91 -13.56 -12.22
C ILE A 215 4.83 -14.05 -13.20
N LYS A 216 3.54 -14.05 -12.79
CA LYS A 216 2.40 -14.50 -13.61
C LYS A 216 1.63 -13.34 -14.23
N LEU A 217 1.88 -12.11 -13.79
CA LEU A 217 1.14 -10.92 -14.22
C LEU A 217 1.90 -10.19 -15.33
N PRO A 218 1.20 -9.47 -16.22
CA PRO A 218 1.83 -8.56 -17.17
C PRO A 218 2.77 -7.57 -16.49
N ALA A 219 3.92 -7.30 -17.10
CA ALA A 219 4.94 -6.39 -16.58
C ALA A 219 4.40 -4.98 -16.30
N ALA A 220 3.38 -4.51 -17.02
CA ALA A 220 2.66 -3.26 -16.72
C ALA A 220 2.18 -3.17 -15.27
N ILE A 221 1.61 -4.26 -14.74
CA ILE A 221 1.06 -4.31 -13.39
C ILE A 221 2.17 -4.37 -12.35
N VAL A 222 3.24 -5.12 -12.65
CA VAL A 222 4.40 -5.23 -11.77
C VAL A 222 5.13 -3.88 -11.69
N LEU A 223 5.27 -3.16 -12.81
CA LEU A 223 5.80 -1.80 -12.84
C LEU A 223 4.95 -0.85 -11.98
N TYR A 224 3.62 -0.89 -12.14
CA TYR A 224 2.70 -0.13 -11.29
C TYR A 224 2.92 -0.43 -9.78
N TRP A 225 3.13 -1.70 -9.43
CA TRP A 225 3.38 -2.13 -8.06
C TRP A 225 4.70 -1.57 -7.51
N ILE A 226 5.78 -1.63 -8.30
CA ILE A 226 7.09 -1.08 -7.90
C ILE A 226 6.99 0.42 -7.63
N ILE A 227 6.40 1.17 -8.55
CA ILE A 227 6.27 2.63 -8.42
C ILE A 227 5.38 3.00 -7.24
N THR A 228 4.32 2.23 -7.01
CA THR A 228 3.49 2.30 -5.81
C THR A 228 4.34 2.15 -4.54
N ASN A 229 5.17 1.12 -4.45
CA ASN A 229 5.99 0.85 -3.26
C ASN A 229 7.03 1.96 -3.06
N LEU A 230 7.69 2.41 -4.14
CA LEU A 230 8.67 3.50 -4.09
C LEU A 230 8.06 4.80 -3.60
N PHE A 231 6.86 5.15 -4.10
CA PHE A 231 6.12 6.30 -3.60
C PHE A 231 5.77 6.13 -2.12
N SER A 232 5.29 4.96 -1.71
CA SER A 232 4.98 4.68 -0.30
C SER A 232 6.19 4.76 0.61
N ILE A 233 7.36 4.29 0.17
CA ILE A 233 8.64 4.44 0.89
C ILE A 233 8.96 5.93 1.07
N PHE A 234 8.89 6.70 -0.02
CA PHE A 234 9.15 8.14 0.03
C PHE A 234 8.18 8.87 0.98
N GLN A 235 6.89 8.59 0.87
CA GLN A 235 5.85 9.14 1.73
C GLN A 235 6.08 8.78 3.20
N GLN A 236 6.33 7.51 3.50
CA GLN A 236 6.58 7.04 4.87
C GLN A 236 7.84 7.70 5.45
N TYR A 237 8.91 7.85 4.65
CA TYR A 237 10.11 8.54 5.08
C TYR A 237 9.84 9.98 5.52
N ILE A 238 9.03 10.74 4.76
CA ILE A 238 8.62 12.10 5.13
C ILE A 238 7.82 12.09 6.43
N ILE A 239 6.80 11.24 6.53
CA ILE A 239 5.90 11.16 7.69
C ILE A 239 6.66 10.75 8.96
N MET A 240 7.60 9.80 8.85
CA MET A 240 8.38 9.30 9.98
C MET A 240 9.39 10.33 10.50
N LYS A 241 9.85 11.24 9.64
CA LYS A 241 10.72 12.35 10.04
C LYS A 241 9.99 13.50 10.72
N ASP A 242 8.71 13.74 10.40
CA ASP A 242 7.94 14.82 11.02
C ASP A 242 7.71 14.54 12.51
N LYS A 243 8.20 15.44 13.38
CA LYS A 243 8.08 15.31 14.84
C LYS A 243 6.64 15.46 15.32
N ARG A 244 5.81 16.22 14.61
CA ARG A 244 4.39 16.46 14.95
C ARG A 244 3.55 15.19 14.77
N GLU A 245 4.01 14.31 13.90
CA GLU A 245 3.35 13.05 13.53
C GLU A 245 3.78 11.86 14.39
N ARG A 246 4.48 12.11 15.49
CA ARG A 246 4.90 11.07 16.42
C ARG A 246 3.71 10.63 17.29
N PRO A 247 3.56 9.33 17.57
CA PRO A 247 2.59 8.86 18.55
C PRO A 247 2.85 9.55 19.89
N GLN A 248 1.86 10.25 20.43
CA GLN A 248 1.90 10.77 21.78
C GLN A 248 1.17 9.79 22.68
N VAL A 249 1.91 8.97 23.43
CA VAL A 249 1.35 8.34 24.62
C VAL A 249 1.25 9.47 25.63
N THR A 250 0.03 9.94 25.90
CA THR A 250 -0.17 10.79 27.07
C THR A 250 0.12 9.87 28.26
N VAL A 251 1.35 9.92 28.77
CA VAL A 251 1.65 9.47 30.12
C VAL A 251 0.90 10.46 31.00
N ARG A 252 -0.39 10.23 31.19
CA ARG A 252 -1.09 10.80 32.34
C ARG A 252 -0.52 10.01 33.52
N GLU A 253 0.63 10.47 34.00
CA GLU A 253 0.93 10.45 35.42
C GLU A 253 -0.28 11.12 36.08
N ARG A 254 -1.28 10.33 36.47
CA ARG A 254 -2.13 10.73 37.58
C ARG A 254 -1.51 10.10 38.80
N ILE A 255 -0.70 10.96 39.43
CA ILE A 255 -0.53 11.09 40.87
C ILE A 255 -1.85 10.75 41.58
#